data_AF-A0A959Z5P0-F1
#
_entry.id   AF-A0A959Z5P0-F1
#
_cell.length_a   1.000
_cell.length_b   1.000
_cell.length_c   1.000
_cell.angle_alpha   90.00
_cell.angle_beta   90.00
_cell.angle_gamma   90.00
#
_symmetry.space_group_name_H-M   'P 1'
#
loop_
_entity.id
_entity.type
_entity.pdbx_description
1 polymer ?
#
loop_
_entity_poly.entity_id
_entity_poly.type
_entity_poly.pdbx_seq_one_letter_code
_entity_poly.pdbx_strand_id
1 'polypeptide(L)'
;MPDQKAPSCKLVQILGETVHPGEHVTLDLQVARLYTRTTVEIPVVIRRAERDGPVLLLLAGVHGDEINGIDSVRRILQEVQERPLAAGTVVAIPVLNVFGFLAMQRQLPDGRDLNRFFPGSPRGSLASRLAHALVTEVLPAVDVVIDMHSGAARRHNHPHLRYTEGDENSLALAEVFDPPLIMKAPIRHKSLREHLVSLGRTYLLFEGGKAGSLDEDAIREAHRGITRVMHHLGLWDGTPDTERGAVRVAASKWVRAPHAGLFHPLVENGSHVQEGMVLGSVT
;
A
#
# COMPACT_ATOMS: atom_id res chain seq x y z
N MET A 1 -35.93 -26.14 -20.81
CA MET A 1 -35.10 -24.93 -20.64
C MET A 1 -34.02 -25.29 -19.63
N PRO A 2 -32.73 -25.16 -19.95
CA PRO A 2 -31.70 -25.48 -18.97
C PRO A 2 -31.66 -24.37 -17.92
N ASP A 3 -31.77 -24.77 -16.64
CA ASP A 3 -31.59 -23.93 -15.46
C ASP A 3 -30.33 -23.09 -15.57
N GLN A 4 -30.51 -21.78 -15.75
CA GLN A 4 -29.45 -20.80 -15.46
C GLN A 4 -29.25 -20.82 -13.95
N LYS A 5 -28.29 -21.63 -13.47
CA LYS A 5 -27.72 -21.44 -12.14
C LYS A 5 -27.28 -19.97 -12.03
N ALA A 6 -27.92 -19.23 -11.13
CA ALA A 6 -27.47 -17.89 -10.77
C ALA A 6 -25.96 -17.94 -10.49
N PRO A 7 -25.17 -16.97 -10.98
CA PRO A 7 -23.75 -16.94 -10.71
C PRO A 7 -23.54 -16.94 -9.19
N SER A 8 -22.68 -17.85 -8.73
CA SER A 8 -22.30 -18.00 -7.33
C SER A 8 -21.70 -16.69 -6.83
N CYS A 9 -22.52 -15.86 -6.16
CA CYS A 9 -22.11 -14.56 -5.62
C CYS A 9 -21.03 -14.77 -4.55
N LYS A 10 -19.79 -14.35 -4.81
CA LYS A 10 -18.69 -14.39 -3.82
C LYS A 10 -19.12 -13.57 -2.60
N LEU A 11 -19.17 -14.17 -1.42
CA LEU A 11 -19.49 -13.43 -0.19
C LEU A 11 -18.29 -12.53 0.16
N VAL A 12 -18.52 -11.22 0.29
CA VAL A 12 -17.53 -10.25 0.75
C VAL A 12 -17.97 -9.78 2.13
N GLN A 13 -17.28 -10.24 3.17
CA GLN A 13 -17.56 -9.87 4.56
C GLN A 13 -16.36 -9.11 5.11
N ILE A 14 -16.60 -7.87 5.56
CA ILE A 14 -15.58 -6.98 6.11
C ILE A 14 -16.16 -6.32 7.36
N LEU A 15 -15.41 -6.31 8.47
CA LEU A 15 -15.86 -5.74 9.74
C LEU A 15 -17.19 -6.34 10.25
N GLY A 16 -17.40 -7.65 9.99
CA GLY A 16 -18.63 -8.36 10.33
C GLY A 16 -19.81 -8.09 9.39
N GLU A 17 -19.75 -7.05 8.56
CA GLU A 17 -20.82 -6.67 7.62
C GLU A 17 -20.67 -7.38 6.28
N THR A 18 -21.80 -7.75 5.68
CA THR A 18 -21.85 -8.29 4.32
C THR A 18 -21.99 -7.15 3.34
N VAL A 19 -21.03 -7.01 2.43
CA VAL A 19 -21.08 -6.01 1.35
C VAL A 19 -21.73 -6.63 0.13
N HIS A 20 -22.91 -6.16 -0.25
CA HIS A 20 -23.69 -6.70 -1.36
C HIS A 20 -23.16 -6.25 -2.73
N PRO A 21 -23.45 -6.98 -3.82
CA PRO A 21 -23.11 -6.54 -5.17
C PRO A 21 -23.65 -5.14 -5.47
N GLY A 22 -22.81 -4.28 -6.07
CA GLY A 22 -23.13 -2.88 -6.35
C GLY A 22 -23.09 -1.95 -5.12
N GLU A 23 -22.81 -2.47 -3.92
CA GLU A 23 -22.85 -1.67 -2.70
C GLU A 23 -21.59 -0.82 -2.51
N HIS A 24 -21.83 0.41 -2.08
CA HIS A 24 -20.83 1.41 -1.76
C HIS A 24 -20.98 1.81 -0.30
N VAL A 25 -20.07 1.35 0.56
CA VAL A 25 -20.16 1.57 2.01
C VAL A 25 -18.82 2.04 2.56
N THR A 26 -18.87 2.82 3.63
CA THR A 26 -17.71 3.11 4.48
C THR A 26 -18.01 2.52 5.85
N LEU A 27 -17.14 1.63 6.30
CA LEU A 27 -17.23 0.97 7.60
C LEU A 27 -16.09 1.44 8.49
N ASP A 28 -16.30 1.47 9.80
CA ASP A 28 -15.33 2.01 10.75
C ASP A 28 -14.59 0.90 11.50
N LEU A 29 -13.29 0.75 11.21
CA LEU A 29 -12.41 -0.15 11.95
C LEU A 29 -12.11 0.46 13.32
N GLN A 30 -12.66 -0.18 14.36
CA GLN A 30 -12.53 0.21 15.76
C GLN A 30 -11.11 -0.06 16.29
N VAL A 31 -10.35 0.99 16.64
CA VAL A 31 -8.93 0.83 17.03
C VAL A 31 -8.72 0.94 18.54
N ALA A 32 -9.27 1.99 19.14
CA ALA A 32 -9.03 2.33 20.54
C ALA A 32 -10.10 3.27 21.07
N ARG A 33 -10.17 3.37 22.41
CA ARG A 33 -10.88 4.43 23.11
C ARG A 33 -9.87 5.29 23.86
N LEU A 34 -9.99 6.59 23.69
CA LEU A 34 -9.18 7.58 24.42
C LEU A 34 -9.63 7.66 25.89
N TYR A 35 -8.82 8.33 26.73
CA TYR A 35 -9.16 8.58 28.14
C TYR A 35 -10.47 9.37 28.31
N THR A 36 -10.83 10.17 27.30
CA THR A 36 -12.10 10.91 27.19
C THR A 36 -13.28 10.03 26.81
N ARG A 37 -13.09 8.71 26.66
CA ARG A 37 -14.03 7.72 26.09
C ARG A 37 -14.38 7.93 24.62
N THR A 38 -13.75 8.90 23.95
CA THR A 38 -13.86 9.08 22.50
C THR A 38 -13.29 7.86 21.80
N THR A 39 -14.07 7.28 20.90
CA THR A 39 -13.64 6.18 20.04
C THR A 39 -12.77 6.74 18.91
N VAL A 40 -11.66 6.05 18.62
CA VAL A 40 -10.84 6.30 17.43
C VAL A 40 -11.13 5.20 16.42
N GLU A 41 -11.65 5.64 15.28
CA GLU A 41 -12.09 4.80 14.17
C GLU A 41 -11.24 5.09 12.93
N ILE A 42 -10.99 4.05 12.13
CA ILE A 42 -10.34 4.19 10.83
C ILE A 42 -11.38 3.85 9.75
N PRO A 43 -11.69 4.80 8.84
CA PRO A 43 -12.57 4.54 7.73
C PRO A 43 -11.99 3.48 6.78
N VAL A 44 -12.77 2.42 6.55
CA VAL A 44 -12.54 1.40 5.52
C VAL A 44 -13.56 1.64 4.42
N VAL A 45 -13.11 2.23 3.31
CA VAL A 45 -13.98 2.56 2.18
C VAL A 45 -14.06 1.34 1.28
N ILE A 46 -15.28 0.88 0.99
CA ILE A 46 -15.52 -0.32 0.20
C ILE A 46 -16.39 0.04 -1.01
N ARG A 47 -15.96 -0.41 -2.17
CA ARG A 47 -16.66 -0.27 -3.45
C ARG A 47 -16.72 -1.63 -4.09
N ARG A 48 -17.92 -2.18 -4.24
CA ARG A 48 -18.15 -3.50 -4.83
C ARG A 48 -18.95 -3.35 -6.11
N ALA A 49 -18.47 -3.95 -7.20
CA ALA A 49 -19.20 -4.02 -8.46
C ALA A 49 -20.41 -4.95 -8.36
N GLU A 50 -21.34 -4.86 -9.32
CA GLU A 50 -22.40 -5.86 -9.46
C GLU A 50 -21.85 -7.24 -9.88
N ARG A 51 -20.78 -7.25 -10.68
CA ARG A 51 -20.12 -8.46 -11.16
C ARG A 51 -19.03 -8.89 -10.18
N ASP A 52 -18.99 -10.18 -9.86
CA ASP A 52 -17.93 -10.74 -9.03
C ASP A 52 -16.54 -10.64 -9.68
N GLY A 53 -15.52 -10.57 -8.84
CA GLY A 53 -14.13 -10.45 -9.22
C GLY A 53 -13.20 -10.49 -7.99
N PRO A 54 -11.91 -10.14 -8.15
CA PRO A 54 -10.96 -10.12 -7.05
C PRO A 54 -11.28 -8.99 -6.05
N VAL A 55 -10.78 -9.13 -4.83
CA VAL A 55 -10.83 -8.07 -3.81
C VAL A 55 -9.44 -7.46 -3.66
N LEU A 56 -9.29 -6.20 -4.08
CA LEU A 56 -8.07 -5.43 -4.00
C LEU A 56 -8.12 -4.50 -2.78
N LEU A 57 -7.12 -4.58 -1.90
CA LEU A 57 -6.91 -3.61 -0.83
C LEU A 57 -5.84 -2.60 -1.24
N LEU A 58 -6.22 -1.32 -1.27
CA LEU A 58 -5.31 -0.19 -1.35
C LEU A 58 -5.04 0.33 0.07
N LEU A 59 -3.83 0.09 0.56
CA LEU A 59 -3.43 0.42 1.92
C LEU A 59 -2.39 1.53 1.92
N ALA A 60 -2.59 2.53 2.77
CA ALA A 60 -1.61 3.57 3.02
C ALA A 60 -1.60 4.00 4.49
N GLY A 61 -0.62 4.82 4.84
CA GLY A 61 -0.50 5.38 6.18
C GLY A 61 -0.23 4.33 7.26
N VAL A 62 0.38 3.18 6.92
CA VAL A 62 0.93 2.23 7.92
C VAL A 62 1.93 2.97 8.82
N HIS A 63 2.70 3.88 8.22
CA HIS A 63 3.47 4.90 8.90
C HIS A 63 2.78 6.25 8.70
N GLY A 64 2.63 7.02 9.77
CA GLY A 64 1.83 8.24 9.75
C GLY A 64 2.47 9.44 9.04
N ASP A 65 3.79 9.44 8.85
CA ASP A 65 4.53 10.52 8.17
C ASP A 65 4.66 10.31 6.65
N GLU A 66 4.19 9.18 6.12
CA GLU A 66 4.33 8.80 4.71
C GLU A 66 3.13 9.25 3.87
N ILE A 67 2.99 10.58 3.73
CA ILE A 67 1.80 11.22 3.15
C ILE A 67 1.60 11.02 1.63
N ASN A 68 2.63 10.64 0.88
CA ASN A 68 2.50 10.41 -0.58
C ASN A 68 1.60 9.20 -0.88
N GLY A 69 1.75 8.12 -0.10
CA GLY A 69 0.89 6.94 -0.22
C GLY A 69 -0.56 7.27 0.14
N ILE A 70 -0.77 8.08 1.18
CA ILE A 70 -2.10 8.54 1.61
C ILE A 70 -2.78 9.30 0.47
N ASP A 71 -2.09 10.27 -0.13
CA ASP A 71 -2.66 11.06 -1.23
C ASP A 71 -2.95 10.20 -2.46
N SER A 72 -2.03 9.29 -2.82
CA SER A 72 -2.20 8.37 -3.96
C SER A 72 -3.47 7.52 -3.83
N VAL A 73 -3.70 6.91 -2.66
CA VAL A 73 -4.91 6.11 -2.40
C VAL A 73 -6.16 6.98 -2.41
N ARG A 74 -6.09 8.22 -1.88
CA ARG A 74 -7.23 9.15 -1.88
C ARG A 74 -7.64 9.58 -3.29
N ARG A 75 -6.70 9.82 -4.19
CA ARG A 75 -6.99 10.17 -5.59
C ARG A 75 -7.67 9.02 -6.33
N ILE A 76 -7.16 7.79 -6.18
CA ILE A 76 -7.82 6.58 -6.73
C ILE A 76 -9.23 6.41 -6.16
N LEU A 77 -9.40 6.63 -4.85
CA LEU A 77 -10.72 6.58 -4.22
C LEU A 77 -11.71 7.58 -4.81
N GLN A 78 -11.28 8.80 -5.12
CA GLN A 78 -12.14 9.79 -5.77
C GLN A 78 -12.60 9.30 -7.15
N GLU A 79 -11.71 8.72 -7.94
CA GLU A 79 -12.07 8.17 -9.26
C GLU A 79 -13.06 7.00 -9.15
N VAL A 80 -12.83 6.07 -8.23
CA VAL A 80 -13.74 4.92 -8.00
C VAL A 80 -15.08 5.37 -7.39
N GLN A 81 -15.14 6.55 -6.78
CA GLN A 81 -16.41 7.14 -6.34
C GLN A 81 -17.20 7.75 -7.49
N GLU A 82 -16.52 8.31 -8.49
CA GLU A 82 -17.13 8.95 -9.64
C GLU A 82 -17.56 7.96 -10.73
N ARG A 83 -16.96 6.75 -10.76
CA ARG A 83 -17.23 5.74 -11.78
C ARG A 83 -17.36 4.35 -11.17
N PRO A 84 -18.37 3.55 -11.58
CA PRO A 84 -18.55 2.20 -11.07
C PRO A 84 -17.39 1.29 -11.49
N LEU A 85 -17.05 0.33 -10.62
CA LEU A 85 -16.13 -0.75 -10.94
C LEU A 85 -16.75 -1.71 -11.97
N ALA A 86 -15.90 -2.30 -12.81
CA ALA A 86 -16.31 -3.26 -13.83
C ALA A 86 -16.64 -4.64 -13.23
N ALA A 87 -15.85 -5.06 -12.24
CA ALA A 87 -16.01 -6.29 -11.49
C ALA A 87 -15.31 -6.20 -10.13
N GLY A 88 -15.57 -7.16 -9.25
CA GLY A 88 -14.85 -7.33 -7.99
C GLY A 88 -15.08 -6.21 -6.97
N THR A 89 -14.10 -6.02 -6.10
CA THR A 89 -14.20 -5.09 -4.98
C THR A 89 -12.88 -4.34 -4.78
N VAL A 90 -12.97 -3.03 -4.59
CA VAL A 90 -11.88 -2.21 -4.06
C VAL A 90 -12.18 -1.88 -2.61
N VAL A 91 -11.26 -2.25 -1.73
CA VAL A 91 -11.20 -1.84 -0.33
C VAL A 91 -10.07 -0.83 -0.20
N ALA A 92 -10.29 0.29 0.47
CA ALA A 92 -9.24 1.29 0.66
C ALA A 92 -9.18 1.76 2.11
N ILE A 93 -7.96 1.82 2.62
CA ILE A 93 -7.64 2.35 3.94
C ILE A 93 -6.51 3.37 3.75
N PRO A 94 -6.84 4.66 3.50
CA PRO A 94 -5.83 5.66 3.22
C PRO A 94 -4.92 5.96 4.42
N VAL A 95 -5.43 5.85 5.64
CA VAL A 95 -4.66 6.15 6.87
C VAL A 95 -4.89 5.06 7.90
N LEU A 96 -4.02 4.04 7.92
CA LEU A 96 -4.10 2.98 8.93
C LEU A 96 -3.60 3.45 10.31
N ASN A 97 -2.45 4.10 10.39
CA ASN A 97 -1.90 4.65 11.63
C ASN A 97 -2.36 6.09 11.83
N VAL A 98 -3.65 6.27 12.15
CA VAL A 98 -4.25 7.61 12.39
C VAL A 98 -3.53 8.40 13.48
N PHE A 99 -3.01 7.73 14.51
CA PHE A 99 -2.26 8.39 15.58
C PHE A 99 -0.93 8.94 15.08
N GLY A 100 -0.18 8.14 14.31
CA GLY A 100 1.04 8.58 13.68
C GLY A 100 0.77 9.73 12.71
N PHE A 101 -0.31 9.66 11.93
CA PHE A 101 -0.64 10.70 10.96
C PHE A 101 -0.93 12.05 11.64
N LEU A 102 -1.74 12.05 12.70
CA LEU A 102 -2.00 13.26 13.49
C LEU A 102 -0.72 13.86 14.10
N ALA A 103 0.23 13.02 14.48
CA ALA A 103 1.51 13.44 15.03
C ALA A 103 2.59 13.70 13.96
N MET A 104 2.30 13.46 12.68
CA MET A 104 3.28 13.41 11.58
C MET A 104 4.50 12.55 11.93
N GLN A 105 4.24 11.35 12.46
CA GLN A 105 5.24 10.39 12.91
C GLN A 105 5.03 9.02 12.27
N ARG A 106 6.16 8.35 12.06
CA ARG A 106 6.19 6.96 11.61
C ARG A 106 5.47 6.01 12.56
N GLN A 107 5.72 6.17 13.85
CA GLN A 107 5.34 5.23 14.90
C GLN A 107 3.95 5.56 15.47
N LEU A 108 3.39 4.64 16.26
CA LEU A 108 2.29 4.94 17.15
C LEU A 108 2.77 5.77 18.36
N PRO A 109 1.87 6.36 19.17
CA PRO A 109 2.24 7.22 20.31
C PRO A 109 3.12 6.55 21.37
N ASP A 110 3.14 5.23 21.42
CA ASP A 110 4.01 4.44 22.30
C ASP A 110 5.39 4.11 21.68
N GLY A 111 5.75 4.76 20.58
CA GLY A 111 7.04 4.62 19.87
C GLY A 111 7.17 3.34 19.04
N ARG A 112 6.10 2.56 18.91
CA ARG A 112 6.11 1.27 18.19
C ARG A 112 5.86 1.48 16.70
N ASP A 113 6.69 0.84 15.87
CA ASP A 113 6.46 0.74 14.43
C ASP A 113 5.41 -0.36 14.17
N LEU A 114 4.23 0.02 13.68
CA LEU A 114 3.10 -0.89 13.40
C LEU A 114 3.53 -2.09 12.57
N ASN A 115 4.41 -1.86 11.59
CA ASN A 115 4.85 -2.89 10.66
C ASN A 115 5.84 -3.89 11.32
N ARG A 116 6.01 -3.89 12.64
CA ARG A 116 6.73 -4.91 13.43
C ARG A 116 5.83 -5.71 14.37
N PHE A 117 4.51 -5.56 14.24
CA PHE A 117 3.53 -6.15 15.16
C PHE A 117 2.53 -7.09 14.51
N PHE A 118 2.63 -7.40 13.21
CA PHE A 118 1.73 -8.37 12.57
C PHE A 118 2.06 -9.82 13.00
N PRO A 119 1.06 -10.69 13.20
CA PRO A 119 -0.38 -10.48 13.02
C PRO A 119 -1.11 -9.81 14.21
N GLY A 120 -0.38 -9.46 15.27
CA GLY A 120 -0.94 -8.73 16.41
C GLY A 120 -1.63 -9.61 17.45
N SER A 121 -2.27 -8.95 18.42
CA SER A 121 -3.05 -9.57 19.49
C SER A 121 -4.11 -8.60 20.01
N PRO A 122 -5.35 -9.05 20.28
CA PRO A 122 -6.42 -8.18 20.78
C PRO A 122 -6.16 -7.65 22.19
N ARG A 123 -5.27 -8.30 22.95
CA ARG A 123 -4.87 -7.91 24.31
C ARG A 123 -3.49 -7.25 24.37
N GLY A 124 -2.89 -6.95 23.21
CA GLY A 124 -1.55 -6.39 23.13
C GLY A 124 -1.51 -4.86 23.27
N SER A 125 -0.35 -4.29 22.91
CA SER A 125 -0.16 -2.85 22.75
C SER A 125 -1.11 -2.27 21.68
N LEU A 126 -1.20 -0.95 21.59
CA LEU A 126 -2.01 -0.28 20.57
C LEU A 126 -1.64 -0.77 19.15
N ALA A 127 -0.34 -0.84 18.84
CA ALA A 127 0.17 -1.38 17.58
C ALA A 127 -0.30 -2.82 17.33
N SER A 128 -0.24 -3.67 18.37
CA SER A 128 -0.61 -5.09 18.29
C SER A 128 -2.12 -5.27 18.09
N ARG A 129 -2.95 -4.46 18.76
CA ARG A 129 -4.41 -4.50 18.58
C ARG A 129 -4.84 -3.99 17.21
N LEU A 130 -4.21 -2.91 16.72
CA LEU A 130 -4.48 -2.39 15.37
C LEU A 130 -4.08 -3.41 14.29
N ALA A 131 -2.89 -4.01 14.41
CA ALA A 131 -2.47 -5.09 13.51
C ALA A 131 -3.46 -6.27 13.55
N HIS A 132 -3.89 -6.68 14.75
CA HIS A 132 -4.87 -7.74 14.92
C HIS A 132 -6.20 -7.43 14.26
N ALA A 133 -6.75 -6.23 14.50
CA ALA A 133 -8.03 -5.82 13.94
C ALA A 133 -8.00 -5.78 12.40
N LEU A 134 -6.92 -5.28 11.79
CA LEU A 134 -6.76 -5.34 10.33
C LEU A 134 -6.76 -6.81 9.84
N VAL A 135 -6.00 -7.67 10.53
CA VAL A 135 -5.84 -9.09 10.17
C VAL A 135 -7.13 -9.88 10.29
N THR A 136 -7.93 -9.65 11.33
CA THR A 136 -9.16 -10.43 11.56
C THR A 136 -10.36 -9.87 10.82
N GLU A 137 -10.46 -8.55 10.68
CA GLU A 137 -11.69 -7.91 10.21
C GLU A 137 -11.67 -7.54 8.72
N VAL A 138 -10.48 -7.39 8.11
CA VAL A 138 -10.36 -6.88 6.73
C VAL A 138 -9.63 -7.88 5.83
N LEU A 139 -8.43 -8.32 6.22
CA LEU A 139 -7.59 -9.17 5.37
C LEU A 139 -8.20 -10.52 4.94
N PRO A 140 -9.14 -11.17 5.67
CA PRO A 140 -9.69 -12.45 5.23
C PRO A 140 -10.42 -12.39 3.88
N ALA A 141 -11.04 -11.24 3.56
CA ALA A 141 -11.76 -11.03 2.31
C ALA A 141 -10.86 -10.61 1.14
N VAL A 142 -9.61 -10.24 1.40
CA VAL A 142 -8.72 -9.59 0.43
C VAL A 142 -7.86 -10.61 -0.32
N ASP A 143 -7.76 -10.44 -1.63
CA ASP A 143 -6.95 -11.30 -2.50
C ASP A 143 -5.58 -10.68 -2.84
N VAL A 144 -5.56 -9.37 -3.09
CA VAL A 144 -4.37 -8.59 -3.47
C VAL A 144 -4.26 -7.36 -2.58
N VAL A 145 -3.05 -7.05 -2.10
CA VAL A 145 -2.76 -5.85 -1.33
C VAL A 145 -1.71 -5.01 -2.03
N ILE A 146 -1.99 -3.72 -2.24
CA ILE A 146 -1.00 -2.71 -2.61
C ILE A 146 -0.80 -1.80 -1.41
N ASP A 147 0.37 -1.86 -0.80
CA ASP A 147 0.75 -1.10 0.38
C ASP A 147 1.70 0.03 0.00
N MET A 148 1.31 1.28 0.29
CA MET A 148 1.95 2.49 -0.20
C MET A 148 2.83 3.12 0.89
N HIS A 149 4.13 3.19 0.63
CA HIS A 149 5.14 3.73 1.55
C HIS A 149 5.97 4.85 0.91
N SER A 150 6.69 5.59 1.74
CA SER A 150 7.65 6.62 1.31
C SER A 150 9.00 6.46 2.01
N GLY A 151 10.01 7.18 1.51
CA GLY A 151 11.33 7.21 2.14
C GLY A 151 11.29 7.75 3.58
N ALA A 152 11.42 6.85 4.55
CA ALA A 152 11.47 7.21 5.97
C ALA A 152 12.78 7.94 6.33
N ALA A 153 12.79 8.62 7.49
CA ALA A 153 13.98 9.26 8.08
C ALA A 153 14.70 10.23 7.12
N ARG A 154 13.92 11.10 6.45
CA ARG A 154 14.37 12.11 5.47
C ARG A 154 15.00 11.56 4.19
N ARG A 155 14.91 10.25 3.92
CA ARG A 155 15.30 9.67 2.63
C ARG A 155 14.28 10.02 1.56
N HIS A 156 14.74 10.24 0.35
CA HIS A 156 13.89 10.45 -0.82
C HIS A 156 14.00 9.22 -1.70
N ASN A 157 12.96 8.41 -1.74
CA ASN A 157 12.93 7.20 -2.57
C ASN A 157 12.45 7.58 -3.97
N HIS A 158 13.26 7.28 -5.00
CA HIS A 158 12.74 7.29 -6.37
C HIS A 158 11.65 6.19 -6.50
N PRO A 159 10.54 6.43 -7.21
CA PRO A 159 9.42 5.49 -7.27
C PRO A 159 9.84 4.08 -7.69
N HIS A 160 9.49 3.09 -6.87
CA HIS A 160 9.78 1.69 -7.15
C HIS A 160 8.79 0.74 -6.50
N LEU A 161 8.61 -0.43 -7.11
CA LEU A 161 7.92 -1.57 -6.47
C LEU A 161 8.92 -2.54 -5.88
N ARG A 162 8.50 -3.12 -4.77
CA ARG A 162 9.18 -4.24 -4.13
C ARG A 162 8.30 -5.46 -4.11
N TYR A 163 8.66 -6.47 -4.90
CA TYR A 163 7.99 -7.77 -4.92
C TYR A 163 8.59 -8.74 -3.90
N THR A 164 7.84 -9.78 -3.56
CA THR A 164 8.27 -10.85 -2.65
C THR A 164 9.06 -11.91 -3.42
N GLU A 165 10.25 -12.25 -2.95
CA GLU A 165 11.05 -13.32 -3.55
C GLU A 165 10.33 -14.68 -3.44
N GLY A 166 10.24 -15.40 -4.57
CA GLY A 166 9.55 -16.70 -4.66
C GLY A 166 8.03 -16.59 -4.88
N ASP A 167 7.47 -15.38 -4.94
CA ASP A 167 6.07 -15.14 -5.28
C ASP A 167 5.96 -14.62 -6.72
N GLU A 168 5.66 -15.52 -7.66
CA GLU A 168 5.52 -15.19 -9.09
C GLU A 168 4.36 -14.23 -9.35
N ASN A 169 3.28 -14.30 -8.56
CA ASN A 169 2.14 -13.38 -8.70
C ASN A 169 2.52 -11.96 -8.29
N SER A 170 3.32 -11.81 -7.22
CA SER A 170 3.86 -10.52 -6.79
C SER A 170 4.77 -9.90 -7.86
N LEU A 171 5.60 -10.70 -8.52
CA LEU A 171 6.44 -10.22 -9.62
C LEU A 171 5.61 -9.82 -10.85
N ALA A 172 4.68 -10.68 -11.27
CA ALA A 172 3.82 -10.41 -12.43
C ALA A 172 3.00 -9.13 -12.24
N LEU A 173 2.41 -8.93 -11.05
CA LEU A 173 1.67 -7.70 -10.76
C LEU A 173 2.59 -6.49 -10.59
N ALA A 174 3.85 -6.65 -10.15
CA ALA A 174 4.81 -5.55 -10.16
C ALA A 174 5.20 -5.12 -11.58
N GLU A 175 5.26 -6.05 -12.54
CA GLU A 175 5.46 -5.75 -13.96
C GLU A 175 4.25 -5.03 -14.54
N VAL A 176 3.03 -5.47 -14.22
CA VAL A 176 1.79 -4.76 -14.60
C VAL A 176 1.73 -3.36 -14.00
N PHE A 177 2.15 -3.21 -12.73
CA PHE A 177 2.25 -1.90 -12.09
C PHE A 177 3.21 -0.99 -12.86
N ASP A 178 4.24 -1.54 -13.50
CA ASP A 178 5.19 -0.85 -14.37
C ASP A 178 5.76 0.47 -13.79
N PRO A 179 6.34 0.45 -12.58
CA PRO A 179 7.01 1.62 -12.01
C PRO A 179 8.37 1.85 -12.69
N PRO A 180 9.06 2.99 -12.44
CA PRO A 180 10.41 3.20 -12.97
C PRO A 180 11.39 2.06 -12.63
N LEU A 181 11.33 1.54 -11.40
CA LEU A 181 12.18 0.44 -10.92
C LEU A 181 11.35 -0.66 -10.25
N ILE A 182 11.69 -1.92 -10.54
CA ILE A 182 11.19 -3.10 -9.82
C ILE A 182 12.36 -3.73 -9.07
N MET A 183 12.19 -3.96 -7.77
CA MET A 183 13.24 -4.48 -6.90
C MET A 183 12.78 -5.72 -6.16
N LYS A 184 13.66 -6.70 -6.02
CA LYS A 184 13.47 -7.79 -5.06
C LYS A 184 13.68 -7.26 -3.65
N ALA A 185 12.83 -7.63 -2.70
CA ALA A 185 12.99 -7.22 -1.31
C ALA A 185 12.76 -8.36 -0.31
N PRO A 186 13.67 -8.55 0.67
CA PRO A 186 13.52 -9.61 1.66
C PRO A 186 12.33 -9.34 2.58
N ILE A 187 11.70 -10.42 3.02
CA ILE A 187 10.63 -10.36 4.03
C ILE A 187 11.22 -9.90 5.37
N ARG A 188 10.49 -9.02 6.06
CA ARG A 188 10.86 -8.52 7.39
C ARG A 188 9.98 -9.16 8.44
N HIS A 189 10.60 -9.73 9.48
CA HIS A 189 9.88 -10.37 10.57
C HIS A 189 8.83 -9.45 11.24
N LYS A 190 7.63 -9.99 11.46
CA LYS A 190 6.42 -9.33 11.97
C LYS A 190 5.91 -8.17 11.12
N SER A 191 6.20 -8.19 9.81
CA SER A 191 5.58 -7.25 8.87
C SER A 191 4.22 -7.74 8.36
N LEU A 192 3.42 -6.79 7.89
CA LEU A 192 2.19 -7.10 7.16
C LEU A 192 2.47 -8.03 5.97
N ARG A 193 3.54 -7.74 5.22
CA ARG A 193 4.01 -8.57 4.10
C ARG A 193 4.26 -10.02 4.52
N GLU A 194 5.04 -10.25 5.58
CA GLU A 194 5.33 -11.60 6.07
C GLU A 194 4.04 -12.37 6.33
N HIS A 195 3.09 -11.73 7.02
CA HIS A 195 1.82 -12.34 7.34
C HIS A 195 0.99 -12.68 6.09
N LEU A 196 0.83 -11.75 5.16
CA LEU A 196 0.06 -11.97 3.92
C LEU A 196 0.67 -13.06 3.03
N VAL A 197 1.99 -13.05 2.87
CA VAL A 197 2.71 -14.07 2.09
C VAL A 197 2.55 -15.44 2.74
N SER A 198 2.57 -15.53 4.07
CA SER A 198 2.34 -16.80 4.78
C SER A 198 0.92 -17.39 4.57
N LEU A 199 -0.03 -16.56 4.13
CA LEU A 199 -1.39 -16.95 3.75
C LEU A 199 -1.57 -17.16 2.24
N GLY A 200 -0.49 -17.09 1.45
CA GLY A 200 -0.54 -17.20 -0.02
C GLY A 200 -1.22 -16.01 -0.70
N ARG A 201 -1.33 -14.85 -0.04
CA ARG A 201 -1.93 -13.64 -0.60
C ARG A 201 -0.87 -12.81 -1.33
N THR A 202 -1.26 -12.20 -2.44
CA THR A 202 -0.35 -11.38 -3.24
C THR A 202 -0.18 -10.01 -2.61
N TYR A 203 1.06 -9.59 -2.40
CA TYR A 203 1.39 -8.30 -1.78
C TYR A 203 2.39 -7.51 -2.64
N LEU A 204 2.05 -6.26 -2.92
CA LEU A 204 2.91 -5.27 -3.56
C LEU A 204 3.23 -4.15 -2.57
N LEU A 205 4.48 -3.74 -2.52
CA LEU A 205 4.90 -2.56 -1.75
C LEU A 205 5.43 -1.51 -2.71
N PHE A 206 4.75 -0.38 -2.77
CA PHE A 206 5.26 0.79 -3.44
C PHE A 206 6.08 1.64 -2.48
N GLU A 207 7.18 2.18 -2.97
CA GLU A 207 8.05 3.12 -2.27
C GLU A 207 8.32 4.32 -3.17
N GLY A 208 7.90 5.52 -2.74
CA GLY A 208 8.11 6.72 -3.53
C GLY A 208 8.01 8.00 -2.72
N GLY A 209 8.84 8.98 -3.07
CA GLY A 209 8.89 10.26 -2.39
C GLY A 209 9.58 10.21 -1.04
N LYS A 210 9.39 11.26 -0.26
CA LYS A 210 10.01 11.49 1.05
C LYS A 210 8.92 11.67 2.12
N ALA A 211 9.12 11.07 3.29
CA ALA A 211 8.21 11.28 4.42
C ALA A 211 8.12 12.77 4.81
N GLY A 212 6.91 13.23 5.12
CA GLY A 212 6.62 14.60 5.54
C GLY A 212 6.54 15.65 4.42
N SER A 213 6.68 15.26 3.15
CA SER A 213 6.50 16.16 2.00
C SER A 213 5.82 15.45 0.84
N LEU A 214 4.92 16.17 0.15
CA LEU A 214 4.31 15.67 -1.08
C LEU A 214 5.32 15.70 -2.23
N ASP A 215 5.34 14.63 -3.00
CA ASP A 215 6.13 14.41 -4.20
C ASP A 215 5.16 14.01 -5.32
N GLU A 216 4.79 15.00 -6.14
CA GLU A 216 3.79 14.83 -7.19
C GLU A 216 4.22 13.81 -8.25
N ASP A 217 5.52 13.67 -8.49
CA ASP A 217 6.03 12.66 -9.43
C ASP A 217 5.83 11.27 -8.86
N ALA A 218 6.16 11.05 -7.58
CA ALA A 218 5.90 9.77 -6.93
C ALA A 218 4.42 9.43 -6.85
N ILE A 219 3.57 10.42 -6.55
CA ILE A 219 2.10 10.24 -6.48
C ILE A 219 1.53 9.88 -7.86
N ARG A 220 1.98 10.56 -8.92
CA ARG A 220 1.56 10.28 -10.29
C ARG A 220 1.99 8.88 -10.74
N GLU A 221 3.20 8.46 -10.42
CA GLU A 221 3.68 7.10 -10.71
C GLU A 221 2.89 6.03 -9.95
N ALA A 222 2.60 6.28 -8.67
CA ALA A 222 1.76 5.42 -7.85
C ALA A 222 0.35 5.26 -8.45
N HIS A 223 -0.29 6.38 -8.79
CA HIS A 223 -1.64 6.42 -9.36
C HIS A 223 -1.72 5.60 -10.66
N ARG A 224 -0.83 5.89 -11.63
CA ARG A 224 -0.77 5.16 -12.91
C ARG A 224 -0.61 3.65 -12.72
N GLY A 225 0.30 3.25 -11.83
CA GLY A 225 0.54 1.83 -11.56
C GLY A 225 -0.64 1.13 -10.88
N ILE A 226 -1.32 1.80 -9.93
CA ILE A 226 -2.55 1.28 -9.33
C ILE A 226 -3.63 1.10 -10.40
N THR A 227 -3.84 2.09 -11.28
CA THR A 227 -4.83 2.00 -12.37
C THR A 227 -4.53 0.84 -13.32
N ARG A 228 -3.26 0.63 -13.70
CA ARG A 228 -2.85 -0.53 -14.51
C ARG A 228 -3.16 -1.85 -13.82
N VAL A 229 -2.85 -1.98 -12.53
CA VAL A 229 -3.16 -3.20 -11.76
C VAL A 229 -4.67 -3.41 -11.66
N MET A 230 -5.45 -2.36 -11.37
CA MET A 230 -6.91 -2.44 -11.33
C MET A 230 -7.50 -2.90 -12.67
N HIS A 231 -7.01 -2.35 -13.79
CA HIS A 231 -7.42 -2.76 -15.12
C HIS A 231 -7.03 -4.22 -15.42
N HIS A 232 -5.80 -4.63 -15.12
CA HIS A 232 -5.33 -6.00 -15.30
C HIS A 232 -6.15 -7.03 -14.49
N LEU A 233 -6.55 -6.66 -13.27
CA LEU A 233 -7.42 -7.48 -12.41
C LEU A 233 -8.90 -7.49 -12.86
N GLY A 234 -9.26 -6.74 -13.90
CA GLY A 234 -10.64 -6.60 -14.39
C GLY A 234 -11.55 -5.78 -13.47
N LEU A 235 -10.97 -5.03 -12.53
CA LEU A 235 -11.73 -4.17 -11.60
C LEU A 235 -12.17 -2.86 -12.29
N TRP A 236 -11.46 -2.44 -13.32
CA TRP A 236 -11.60 -1.13 -13.92
C TRP A 236 -11.54 -1.20 -15.45
N ASP A 237 -12.55 -0.65 -16.12
CA ASP A 237 -12.63 -0.58 -17.59
C ASP A 237 -11.98 0.67 -18.18
N GLY A 238 -11.39 1.54 -17.34
CA GLY A 238 -10.64 2.69 -17.83
C GLY A 238 -9.36 2.25 -18.52
N THR A 239 -9.10 2.79 -19.71
CA THR A 239 -7.87 2.53 -20.47
C THR A 239 -6.66 3.00 -19.66
N PRO A 240 -5.72 2.11 -19.29
CA PRO A 240 -4.49 2.51 -18.64
C PRO A 240 -3.60 3.32 -19.60
N ASP A 241 -2.64 4.07 -19.05
CA ASP A 241 -1.56 4.66 -19.84
C ASP A 241 -0.67 3.57 -20.44
N THR A 242 0.10 3.94 -21.48
CA THR A 242 1.05 3.05 -22.12
C THR A 242 2.17 2.63 -21.17
N GLU A 243 2.48 1.34 -21.18
CA GLU A 243 3.65 0.77 -20.50
C GLU A 243 4.94 1.47 -20.94
N ARG A 244 5.80 1.76 -19.98
CA ARG A 244 7.09 2.46 -20.12
C ARG A 244 8.28 1.52 -20.06
N GLY A 245 8.10 0.31 -19.52
CA GLY A 245 9.16 -0.69 -19.42
C GLY A 245 10.01 -0.48 -18.17
N ALA A 246 9.49 -0.95 -17.03
CA ALA A 246 10.16 -0.94 -15.74
C ALA A 246 11.55 -1.59 -15.77
N VAL A 247 12.53 -0.95 -15.12
CA VAL A 247 13.85 -1.54 -14.98
C VAL A 247 13.86 -2.50 -13.78
N ARG A 248 14.14 -3.78 -14.04
CA ARG A 248 14.38 -4.77 -13.00
C ARG A 248 15.76 -4.60 -12.39
N VAL A 249 15.81 -4.26 -11.12
CA VAL A 249 17.07 -4.08 -10.37
C VAL A 249 17.61 -5.43 -9.92
N ALA A 250 18.73 -5.85 -10.53
CA ALA A 250 19.41 -7.10 -10.18
C ALA A 250 20.04 -7.07 -8.78
N ALA A 251 20.63 -5.93 -8.39
CA ALA A 251 21.27 -5.75 -7.10
C ALA A 251 21.21 -4.29 -6.66
N SER A 252 21.21 -4.05 -5.35
CA SER A 252 21.27 -2.71 -4.77
C SER A 252 22.30 -2.64 -3.65
N LYS A 253 22.91 -1.46 -3.46
CA LYS A 253 23.95 -1.22 -2.45
C LYS A 253 23.78 0.16 -1.83
N TRP A 254 23.99 0.23 -0.51
CA TRP A 254 24.10 1.50 0.20
C TRP A 254 25.50 2.09 0.03
N VAL A 255 25.58 3.30 -0.50
CA VAL A 255 26.78 4.13 -0.44
C VAL A 255 26.69 4.96 0.84
N ARG A 256 27.69 4.86 1.72
CA ARG A 256 27.73 5.55 3.00
C ARG A 256 28.85 6.58 3.00
N ALA A 257 28.55 7.79 3.50
CA ALA A 257 29.57 8.79 3.73
C ALA A 257 30.59 8.27 4.77
N PRO A 258 31.90 8.28 4.47
CA PRO A 258 32.93 7.81 5.40
C PRO A 258 33.20 8.82 6.54
N HIS A 259 32.76 10.07 6.38
CA HIS A 259 32.97 11.15 7.34
C HIS A 259 31.63 11.83 7.67
N ALA A 260 31.54 12.43 8.86
CA ALA A 260 30.43 13.29 9.24
C ALA A 260 30.56 14.65 8.54
N GLY A 261 29.41 15.24 8.16
CA GLY A 261 29.36 16.57 7.54
C GLY A 261 28.02 16.80 6.84
N LEU A 262 27.93 17.91 6.11
CA LEU A 262 26.79 18.25 5.28
C LEU A 262 26.95 17.61 3.90
N PHE A 263 25.99 16.78 3.51
CA PHE A 263 25.97 16.15 2.19
C PHE A 263 25.37 17.10 1.15
N HIS A 264 26.12 17.40 0.10
CA HIS A 264 25.70 18.18 -1.05
C HIS A 264 25.59 17.25 -2.27
N PRO A 265 24.37 16.87 -2.69
CA PRO A 265 24.19 16.02 -3.86
C PRO A 265 24.58 16.77 -5.14
N LEU A 266 25.23 16.06 -6.08
CA LEU A 266 25.55 16.56 -7.43
C LEU A 266 24.74 15.84 -8.52
N VAL A 267 23.95 14.84 -8.13
CA VAL A 267 23.07 14.08 -9.01
C VAL A 267 21.64 14.11 -8.47
N GLU A 268 20.67 14.14 -9.38
CA GLU A 268 19.26 14.11 -9.02
C GLU A 268 18.80 12.68 -8.70
N ASN A 269 17.81 12.55 -7.82
CA ASN A 269 17.22 11.27 -7.45
C ASN A 269 16.54 10.61 -8.66
N GLY A 270 16.93 9.38 -8.99
CA GLY A 270 16.47 8.68 -10.20
C GLY A 270 17.42 8.81 -11.41
N SER A 271 18.50 9.59 -11.30
CA SER A 271 19.50 9.70 -12.38
C SER A 271 20.21 8.37 -12.62
N HIS A 272 20.44 8.06 -13.89
CA HIS A 272 21.39 7.01 -14.28
C HIS A 272 22.82 7.47 -13.98
N VAL A 273 23.60 6.65 -13.28
CA VAL A 273 24.99 6.95 -12.89
C VAL A 273 25.93 5.80 -13.29
N GLN A 274 27.22 6.10 -13.39
CA GLN A 274 28.26 5.12 -13.73
C GLN A 274 29.26 4.95 -12.58
N GLU A 275 29.95 3.81 -12.56
CA GLU A 275 31.03 3.59 -11.58
C GLU A 275 32.10 4.68 -11.70
N GLY A 276 32.55 5.20 -10.55
CA GLY A 276 33.49 6.32 -10.49
C GLY A 276 32.86 7.72 -10.62
N MET A 277 31.57 7.83 -10.98
CA MET A 277 30.88 9.12 -11.02
C MET A 277 30.74 9.73 -9.62
N VAL A 278 31.04 11.02 -9.50
CA VAL A 278 30.89 11.75 -8.23
C VAL A 278 29.41 12.00 -7.97
N LEU A 279 28.87 11.42 -6.90
CA LEU A 279 27.46 11.56 -6.50
C LEU A 279 27.18 12.84 -5.70
N GLY A 280 28.22 13.39 -5.06
CA GLY A 280 28.10 14.52 -4.16
C GLY A 280 29.37 14.73 -3.36
N SER A 281 29.36 15.76 -2.51
CA SER A 281 30.42 16.05 -1.55
C SER A 281 29.89 16.06 -0.12
N VAL A 282 30.80 15.84 0.84
CA VAL A 282 30.52 16.03 2.27
C VAL A 282 31.46 17.12 2.77
N THR A 283 30.90 18.20 3.33
CA THR A 283 31.64 19.34 3.88
C THR A 283 31.55 19.41 5.39
#